data_AF-A0A5E7Y1L7-F1
#
_entry.id   AF-A0A5E7Y1L7-F1
#
_cell.length_a   1.000
_cell.length_b   1.000
_cell.length_c   1.000
_cell.angle_alpha   90.00
_cell.angle_beta   90.00
_cell.angle_gamma   90.00
#
_symmetry.space_group_name_H-M   'P 1'
#
loop_
_entity.id
_entity.type
_entity.pdbx_description
1 polymer ?
#
loop_
_entity_poly.entity_id
_entity_poly.type
_entity_poly.pdbx_seq_one_letter_code
_entity_poly.pdbx_strand_id
1 'polypeptide(L)'
;MSKRKPIDFSALSDAAATPTNPIRKLEASAQGKAPARMGKVQISAFVEPEVRNELKALAALNGRSLNDLLEEAFQMVRDRYKN
;
A
#
# COMPACT_ATOMS: atom_id res chain seq x y z
N MET A 1 -51.47 17.63 -27.51
CA MET A 1 -50.15 16.97 -27.63
C MET A 1 -49.12 17.82 -26.89
N SER A 2 -48.69 17.37 -25.71
CA SER A 2 -47.76 18.11 -24.84
C SER A 2 -46.33 17.89 -25.33
N LYS A 3 -45.64 18.97 -25.73
CA LYS A 3 -44.26 18.93 -26.23
C LYS A 3 -43.31 18.69 -25.04
N ARG A 4 -42.54 17.60 -25.08
CA ARG A 4 -41.56 17.27 -24.04
C ARG A 4 -40.44 18.32 -24.02
N LYS A 5 -40.06 18.79 -22.83
CA LYS A 5 -38.94 19.71 -22.60
C LYS A 5 -37.63 19.01 -22.98
N PRO A 6 -36.71 19.65 -23.72
CA PRO A 6 -35.40 19.08 -24.01
C PRO A 6 -34.57 18.98 -22.71
N ILE A 7 -33.77 17.92 -22.61
CA ILE A 7 -32.84 17.71 -21.48
C ILE A 7 -31.70 18.72 -21.62
N ASP A 8 -31.43 19.47 -20.55
CA ASP A 8 -30.36 20.45 -20.48
C ASP A 8 -29.07 19.79 -19.98
N PHE A 9 -28.08 19.69 -20.87
CA PHE A 9 -26.76 19.09 -20.59
C PHE A 9 -25.72 20.11 -20.12
N SER A 10 -26.08 21.40 -19.98
CA SER A 10 -25.14 22.45 -19.57
C SER A 10 -24.50 22.20 -18.19
N ALA A 11 -25.23 21.54 -17.28
CA ALA A 11 -24.72 21.16 -15.96
C ALA A 11 -23.65 20.04 -15.96
N LEU A 12 -23.53 19.27 -17.05
CA LEU A 12 -22.46 18.26 -17.18
C LEU A 12 -21.11 18.87 -17.59
N SER A 13 -21.13 20.06 -18.18
CA SER A 13 -19.91 20.78 -18.58
C SER A 13 -19.09 21.23 -17.36
N ASP A 14 -19.74 21.53 -16.23
CA ASP A 14 -19.07 21.97 -14.99
C ASP A 14 -18.44 20.81 -14.19
N ALA A 15 -18.82 19.56 -14.49
CA ALA A 15 -18.22 18.37 -13.88
C ALA A 15 -16.90 17.96 -14.56
N ALA A 16 -16.54 18.57 -15.70
CA ALA A 16 -15.26 18.39 -16.37
C ALA A 16 -14.15 19.31 -15.81
N ALA A 17 -14.28 19.70 -14.53
CA ALA A 17 -13.24 20.40 -13.81
C ALA A 17 -11.92 19.60 -13.91
N THR A 18 -10.87 20.34 -14.26
CA THR A 18 -9.50 19.90 -14.53
C THR A 18 -9.05 18.77 -13.59
N PRO A 19 -8.43 17.68 -14.08
CA PRO A 19 -7.90 16.64 -13.22
C PRO A 19 -6.85 17.28 -12.30
N THR A 20 -7.25 17.56 -11.06
CA THR A 20 -6.34 17.93 -10.00
C THR A 20 -5.55 16.67 -9.70
N ASN A 21 -4.40 16.53 -10.35
CA ASN A 21 -3.42 15.50 -10.03
C ASN A 21 -3.21 15.52 -8.52
N PRO A 22 -3.61 14.49 -7.75
CA PRO A 22 -3.26 14.43 -6.36
C PRO A 22 -1.82 13.92 -6.32
N ILE A 23 -0.88 14.77 -6.75
CA ILE A 23 0.49 14.65 -6.24
C ILE A 23 0.38 15.14 -4.80
N ARG A 24 -0.16 14.26 -3.95
CA ARG A 24 0.10 14.29 -2.52
C ARG A 24 1.61 14.23 -2.42
N LYS A 25 2.19 15.42 -2.31
CA LYS A 25 3.52 15.66 -1.79
C LYS A 25 3.75 14.65 -0.67
N LEU A 26 4.48 13.59 -0.99
CA LEU A 26 5.27 12.84 -0.04
C LEU A 26 6.41 13.79 0.37
N GLU A 27 6.06 14.92 0.98
CA GLU A 27 7.02 15.68 1.75
C GLU A 27 7.38 14.76 2.90
N ALA A 28 8.59 14.23 2.79
CA ALA A 28 9.21 13.35 3.75
C ALA A 28 9.05 13.98 5.14
N SER A 29 8.14 13.43 5.93
CA SER A 29 8.13 13.64 7.38
C SER A 29 9.38 12.95 7.92
N ALA A 30 10.50 13.66 7.83
CA ALA A 30 11.70 13.38 8.58
C ALA A 30 11.48 13.84 10.04
N GLN A 31 10.56 13.18 10.72
CA GLN A 31 10.49 13.17 12.17
C GLN A 31 10.92 11.78 12.61
N GLY A 32 11.80 11.73 13.63
CA GLY A 32 12.63 10.58 14.00
C GLY A 32 11.96 9.22 13.85
N LYS A 33 12.75 8.20 13.47
CA LYS A 33 12.28 6.81 13.25
C LYS A 33 11.16 6.50 14.24
N ALA A 34 9.95 6.25 13.73
CA ALA A 34 8.82 5.85 14.56
C ALA A 34 9.30 4.80 15.59
N PRO A 35 8.88 4.86 16.86
CA PRO A 35 9.46 4.04 17.94
C PRO A 35 9.58 2.55 17.57
N ALA A 36 8.63 2.03 16.78
CA ALA A 36 8.61 0.67 16.24
C ALA A 36 9.82 0.29 15.34
N ARG A 37 10.59 1.25 14.83
CA ARG A 37 11.74 1.08 13.93
C ARG A 37 13.09 1.36 14.59
N MET A 38 13.10 1.76 15.85
CA MET A 38 14.33 1.99 16.60
C MET A 38 15.08 0.67 16.78
N GLY A 39 16.39 0.65 16.47
CA GLY A 39 17.20 -0.59 16.50
C GLY A 39 16.97 -1.59 15.36
N LYS A 40 15.96 -1.37 14.49
CA LYS A 40 15.72 -2.21 13.32
C LYS A 40 16.47 -1.68 12.08
N VAL A 41 16.98 -2.59 11.25
CA VAL A 41 17.60 -2.30 9.95
C VAL A 41 16.60 -2.65 8.84
N GLN A 42 16.49 -1.79 7.83
CA GLN A 42 15.66 -2.08 6.66
C GLN A 42 16.35 -3.11 5.77
N ILE A 43 15.63 -4.18 5.42
CA ILE A 43 16.08 -5.20 4.47
C ILE A 43 15.21 -5.06 3.22
N SER A 44 15.87 -4.95 2.06
CA SER A 44 15.23 -4.97 0.74
C SER A 44 15.62 -6.27 0.05
N ALA A 45 14.65 -6.97 -0.53
CA ALA A 45 14.87 -8.22 -1.25
C ALA A 45 14.18 -8.17 -2.61
N PHE A 46 14.81 -8.80 -3.60
CA PHE A 46 14.18 -9.09 -4.88
C PHE A 46 13.60 -10.50 -4.81
N VAL A 47 12.32 -10.62 -5.08
CA VAL A 47 11.57 -11.88 -5.13
C VAL A 47 10.68 -11.85 -6.36
N GLU A 48 10.26 -13.03 -6.80
CA GLU A 48 9.30 -13.13 -7.88
C GLU A 48 7.97 -12.46 -7.48
N PRO A 49 7.26 -11.81 -8.44
CA PRO A 49 6.00 -11.12 -8.14
C PRO A 49 4.93 -12.04 -7.53
N GLU A 50 4.90 -13.30 -7.98
CA GLU A 50 3.95 -14.32 -7.51
C GLU A 50 4.17 -14.64 -6.04
N VAL A 51 5.41 -14.93 -5.65
CA VAL A 51 5.81 -15.17 -4.25
C VAL A 51 5.42 -14.00 -3.35
N ARG A 52 5.63 -12.76 -3.82
CA ARG A 52 5.22 -11.57 -3.05
C ARG A 52 3.71 -11.51 -2.83
N ASN A 53 2.91 -11.88 -3.82
CA ASN A 53 1.45 -11.88 -3.72
C ASN A 53 0.97 -12.97 -2.78
N GLU A 54 1.55 -14.16 -2.86
CA GLU A 54 1.25 -15.29 -1.97
C GLU A 54 1.56 -14.93 -0.51
N LEU A 55 2.73 -14.36 -0.23
CA LEU A 55 3.10 -13.92 1.12
C LEU A 55 2.15 -12.87 1.69
N LYS A 56 1.66 -11.95 0.85
CA LYS A 56 0.64 -10.97 1.26
C LYS A 56 -0.70 -11.63 1.57
N ALA A 57 -1.12 -12.58 0.76
CA ALA A 57 -2.36 -13.33 0.99
C ALA A 57 -2.25 -14.11 2.30
N LEU A 58 -1.13 -14.79 2.56
CA LEU A 58 -0.86 -15.51 3.81
C LEU A 58 -0.88 -14.57 5.02
N ALA A 59 -0.27 -13.39 4.92
CA ALA A 59 -0.30 -12.39 5.99
C ALA A 59 -1.74 -11.97 6.33
N ALA A 60 -2.53 -11.68 5.30
CA ALA A 60 -3.93 -11.30 5.46
C ALA A 60 -4.79 -12.41 6.08
N LEU A 61 -4.62 -13.66 5.63
CA LEU A 61 -5.34 -14.82 6.17
C LEU A 61 -5.08 -15.05 7.67
N ASN A 62 -3.87 -14.74 8.12
CA ASN A 62 -3.47 -14.90 9.53
C ASN A 62 -3.67 -13.63 10.37
N GLY A 63 -4.24 -12.56 9.80
CA GLY A 63 -4.41 -11.28 10.51
C GLY A 63 -3.10 -10.62 10.94
N ARG A 64 -1.99 -10.91 10.25
CA ARG A 64 -0.63 -10.44 10.57
C ARG A 64 -0.11 -9.50 9.49
N SER A 65 0.93 -8.73 9.80
CA SER A 65 1.63 -7.97 8.77
C SER A 65 2.61 -8.86 8.01
N LEU A 66 2.89 -8.52 6.74
CA LEU A 66 3.92 -9.21 5.95
C LEU A 66 5.29 -9.16 6.65
N ASN A 67 5.60 -8.04 7.32
CA ASN A 67 6.86 -7.89 8.05
C ASN A 67 6.97 -8.87 9.23
N ASP A 68 5.86 -9.17 9.91
CA ASP A 68 5.87 -10.11 11.04
C ASP A 68 6.16 -11.54 10.56
N LEU A 69 5.63 -11.94 9.39
CA LEU A 69 5.93 -13.24 8.79
C LEU A 69 7.40 -13.32 8.35
N LEU A 70 7.94 -12.24 7.79
CA LEU A 70 9.35 -12.19 7.39
C LEU A 70 10.28 -12.22 8.61
N GLU A 71 9.94 -11.51 9.69
CA GLU A 71 10.70 -11.51 10.94
C GLU A 71 10.77 -12.92 11.56
N GLU A 72 9.65 -13.64 11.56
CA GLU A 72 9.57 -15.04 11.99
C GLU A 72 10.41 -15.97 11.10
N ALA A 73 10.29 -15.85 9.78
CA ALA A 73 11.07 -16.65 8.84
C ALA A 73 12.58 -16.41 9.01
N PHE A 74 13.02 -15.17 9.20
CA PHE A 74 14.42 -14.86 9.49
C PHE A 74 14.88 -15.48 10.81
N GLN A 75 14.04 -15.47 11.85
CA GLN A 75 14.37 -16.09 13.12
C GLN A 75 14.53 -17.62 12.97
N MET A 76 13.63 -18.29 12.25
CA MET A 76 13.74 -19.73 11.96
C MET A 76 15.04 -20.08 11.22
N VAL A 77 15.44 -19.26 10.23
CA VAL A 77 16.70 -19.44 9.51
C VAL A 77 17.89 -19.24 10.45
N ARG A 78 17.87 -18.19 11.28
CA ARG A 78 18.94 -17.95 12.26
C ARG A 78 19.07 -19.11 13.24
N ASP A 79 17.97 -19.60 13.78
CA ASP A 79 17.96 -20.70 14.75
C ASP A 79 18.47 -22.01 14.13
N ARG A 80 18.20 -22.23 12.84
CA ARG A 80 18.72 -23.40 12.10
C ARG A 80 20.25 -23.38 11.97
N TYR A 81 20.85 -22.21 11.74
CA TYR A 81 22.29 -22.09 11.42
C TYR A 81 23.15 -21.56 12.57
N LYS A 82 22.56 -21.23 13.73
CA LYS A 82 23.30 -20.82 14.93
C LYS A 82 23.74 -21.98 15.84
N ASN A 83 23.33 -23.21 15.54
CA ASN A 83 23.76 -24.41 16.25
C ASN A 83 25.01 -25.01 15.58
#